data_AF-Q8GJJ2-F1
#
_entry.id   AF-Q8GJJ2-F1
#
_cell.length_a   1.000
_cell.length_b   1.000
_cell.length_c   1.000
_cell.angle_alpha   90.00
_cell.angle_beta   90.00
_cell.angle_gamma   90.00
#
_symmetry.space_group_name_H-M   'P 1'
#
loop_
_entity.id
_entity.type
_entity.pdbx_description
1 polymer ?
#
loop_
_entity_poly.entity_id
_entity_poly.type
_entity_poly.pdbx_seq_one_letter_code
_entity_poly.pdbx_strand_id
1 'polypeptide(L)'
;MISELFSNVRDHSKSPIDGFAALQVYAKTNKIQTVISDSGVGIANSLRRVLKERYPEIYQEFKTVNAANDALLIKRVFEQGRISSAKHNPDESRGLGLKRSGDIAAKFNAKIHIRQESFALTLIYSEGKLADHEVSYGLQKLCGSHICFDFSLD
;
A
#
# COMPACT_ATOMS: atom_id res chain seq x y z
N MET A 1 -9.63 -8.70 -2.32
CA MET A 1 -8.88 -7.44 -2.50
C MET A 1 -9.22 -6.42 -1.43
N ILE A 2 -10.38 -5.75 -1.51
CA ILE A 2 -10.77 -4.70 -0.55
C ILE A 2 -10.87 -5.25 0.87
N SER A 3 -11.43 -6.45 1.04
CA SER A 3 -11.52 -7.15 2.33
C SER A 3 -10.17 -7.51 2.97
N GLU A 4 -9.13 -7.81 2.17
CA GLU A 4 -7.77 -8.11 2.67
C GLU A 4 -7.03 -6.83 3.06
N LEU A 5 -7.14 -5.75 2.26
CA LEU A 5 -6.61 -4.44 2.65
C LEU A 5 -7.32 -3.88 3.89
N PHE A 6 -8.64 -4.07 3.98
CA PHE A 6 -9.43 -3.71 5.13
C PHE A 6 -8.99 -4.48 6.38
N SER A 7 -8.75 -5.80 6.26
CA SER A 7 -8.20 -6.60 7.37
C SER A 7 -6.81 -6.13 7.78
N ASN A 8 -5.95 -5.71 6.83
CA ASN A 8 -4.64 -5.16 7.16
C ASN A 8 -4.74 -3.83 7.92
N VAL A 9 -5.62 -2.93 7.49
CA VAL A 9 -5.89 -1.67 8.18
C VAL A 9 -6.45 -1.91 9.57
N ARG A 10 -7.45 -2.78 9.71
CA ARG A 10 -8.06 -3.12 11.00
C ARG A 10 -7.04 -3.75 11.96
N ASP A 11 -6.25 -4.72 11.49
CA ASP A 11 -5.35 -5.50 12.34
C ASP A 11 -4.06 -4.74 12.70
N HIS A 12 -3.68 -3.71 11.92
CA HIS A 12 -2.48 -2.90 12.14
C HIS A 12 -2.75 -1.47 12.64
N SER A 13 -4.00 -1.01 12.73
CA SER A 13 -4.29 0.37 13.13
C SER A 13 -3.71 0.69 14.50
N LYS A 14 -3.72 -0.24 15.48
CA LYS A 14 -3.26 -0.03 16.88
C LYS A 14 -3.62 1.37 17.44
N SER A 15 -4.70 1.95 16.93
CA SER A 15 -5.07 3.35 17.08
C SER A 15 -6.49 3.38 17.62
N PRO A 16 -6.81 4.31 18.52
CA PRO A 16 -8.15 4.47 19.08
C PRO A 16 -9.17 5.02 18.06
N ILE A 17 -8.74 5.35 16.84
CA ILE A 17 -9.60 5.86 15.76
C ILE A 17 -9.85 4.74 14.75
N ASP A 18 -11.12 4.48 14.45
CA ASP A 18 -11.54 3.46 13.50
C ASP A 18 -11.01 3.77 12.09
N GLY A 19 -10.37 2.76 11.47
CA GLY A 19 -10.06 2.81 10.05
C GLY A 19 -11.35 2.77 9.22
N PHE A 20 -11.36 3.45 8.08
CA PHE A 20 -12.51 3.45 7.18
C PHE A 20 -12.14 2.93 5.80
N ALA A 21 -13.10 2.26 5.15
CA ALA A 21 -13.05 1.91 3.75
C ALA A 21 -14.28 2.48 3.05
N ALA A 22 -14.07 3.11 1.91
CA ALA A 22 -15.11 3.73 1.11
C ALA A 22 -14.95 3.36 -0.37
N LEU A 23 -16.06 3.24 -1.07
CA LEU A 23 -16.13 3.10 -2.53
C LEU A 23 -16.97 4.25 -3.06
N GLN A 24 -16.45 4.98 -4.03
CA GLN A 24 -17.16 6.07 -4.68
C GLN A 24 -17.14 5.89 -6.20
N VAL A 25 -18.29 6.08 -6.83
CA VAL A 25 -18.46 6.04 -8.28
C VAL A 25 -18.72 7.45 -8.78
N TYR A 26 -17.90 7.89 -9.74
CA TYR A 26 -18.01 9.19 -10.40
C TYR A 26 -18.48 8.99 -11.84
N ALA A 27 -19.80 9.03 -12.04
CA ALA A 27 -20.43 8.76 -13.34
C ALA A 27 -19.98 9.74 -14.45
N LYS A 28 -19.69 11.00 -14.12
CA LYS A 28 -19.29 12.00 -15.12
C LYS A 28 -17.90 11.77 -15.69
N THR A 29 -17.00 11.16 -14.92
CA THR A 29 -15.62 10.90 -15.34
C THR A 29 -15.39 9.43 -15.60
N ASN A 30 -16.43 8.59 -15.54
CA ASN A 30 -16.34 7.14 -15.61
C ASN A 30 -15.24 6.60 -14.68
N LYS A 31 -15.24 7.01 -13.39
CA LYS A 31 -14.23 6.57 -12.42
C LYS A 31 -14.85 5.84 -11.24
N ILE A 32 -14.14 4.84 -10.74
CA ILE A 32 -14.40 4.22 -9.44
C ILE A 32 -13.17 4.44 -8.55
N GLN A 33 -13.40 4.97 -7.37
CA GLN A 33 -12.36 5.13 -6.35
C GLN A 33 -12.66 4.28 -5.13
N THR A 34 -11.68 3.49 -4.71
CA THR A 34 -11.71 2.79 -3.43
C THR A 34 -10.69 3.43 -2.51
N VAL A 35 -11.13 3.96 -1.37
CA VAL A 35 -10.25 4.57 -0.36
C VAL A 35 -10.24 3.68 0.87
N ILE A 36 -9.06 3.46 1.42
CA ILE A 36 -8.84 2.76 2.68
C ILE A 36 -7.90 3.62 3.51
N SER A 37 -8.32 3.94 4.72
CA SER A 37 -7.65 4.90 5.56
C SER A 37 -7.59 4.41 6.99
N ASP A 38 -6.43 4.57 7.60
CA ASP A 38 -6.17 4.24 9.00
C ASP A 38 -5.31 5.31 9.66
N SER A 39 -5.46 5.50 10.97
CA SER A 39 -4.62 6.40 11.78
C SER A 39 -3.53 5.65 12.55
N GLY A 40 -3.04 4.53 12.00
CA GLY A 40 -2.07 3.64 12.62
C GLY A 40 -0.62 4.00 12.34
N VAL A 41 0.27 3.03 12.54
CA VAL A 41 1.73 3.26 12.52
C VAL A 41 2.34 3.45 11.14
N GLY A 42 1.56 3.31 10.05
CA GLY A 42 2.05 3.40 8.69
C GLY A 42 2.41 2.05 8.05
N ILE A 43 2.27 1.95 6.73
CA ILE A 43 2.61 0.78 5.93
C ILE A 43 4.11 0.51 6.00
N ALA A 44 4.96 1.53 5.82
CA ALA A 44 6.41 1.36 5.80
C ALA A 44 6.94 0.81 7.13
N ASN A 45 6.44 1.31 8.26
CA ASN A 45 6.81 0.83 9.59
C ASN A 45 6.34 -0.61 9.83
N SER A 46 5.12 -0.94 9.39
CA SER A 46 4.60 -2.31 9.48
C SER A 46 5.43 -3.29 8.65
N LEU A 47 5.80 -2.92 7.42
CA LEU A 47 6.67 -3.70 6.55
C LEU A 47 8.06 -3.92 7.16
N ARG A 48 8.68 -2.88 7.75
CA ARG A 48 10.00 -3.02 8.39
C ARG A 48 10.02 -4.02 9.54
N ARG A 49 8.96 -4.09 10.34
CA ARG A 49 8.85 -5.08 11.44
C ARG A 49 8.88 -6.50 10.88
N VAL A 50 8.08 -6.76 9.85
CA VAL A 50 8.04 -8.07 9.17
C VAL A 50 9.38 -8.39 8.50
N LEU A 51 10.00 -7.41 7.85
CA LEU A 51 11.31 -7.54 7.22
C LEU A 51 12.39 -7.92 8.23
N LYS A 52 12.44 -7.25 9.38
CA LYS A 52 13.44 -7.52 10.42
C LYS A 52 13.39 -8.98 10.90
N GLU A 53 12.19 -9.54 11.01
CA GLU A 53 11.98 -10.89 11.52
C GLU A 53 12.16 -11.97 10.44
N ARG A 54 11.73 -11.71 9.20
CA ARG A 54 11.60 -12.76 8.17
C ARG A 54 12.53 -12.60 6.97
N TYR A 55 13.07 -11.41 6.72
CA TYR A 55 13.91 -11.07 5.56
C TYR A 55 15.02 -10.10 5.98
N PRO A 56 15.93 -10.50 6.89
CA PRO A 56 16.94 -9.62 7.46
C PRO A 56 17.86 -9.00 6.39
N GLU A 57 18.08 -9.68 5.27
CA GLU A 57 18.83 -9.17 4.12
C GLU A 57 18.14 -7.95 3.49
N ILE A 58 16.84 -8.04 3.22
CA ILE A 58 16.03 -6.92 2.69
C ILE A 58 15.88 -5.84 3.75
N TYR A 59 15.76 -6.21 5.03
CA TYR A 59 15.75 -5.24 6.12
C TYR A 59 17.00 -4.34 6.13
N GLN A 60 18.18 -4.89 5.84
CA GLN A 60 19.40 -4.08 5.79
C GLN A 60 19.36 -3.01 4.69
N GLU A 61 18.76 -3.31 3.53
CA GLU A 61 18.57 -2.34 2.45
C GLU A 61 17.69 -1.15 2.90
N PHE A 62 16.63 -1.43 3.67
CA PHE A 62 15.61 -0.45 4.05
C PHE A 62 15.66 0.01 5.53
N LYS A 63 16.77 -0.28 6.23
CA LYS A 63 16.91 -0.04 7.68
C LYS A 63 16.80 1.44 8.05
N THR A 64 17.31 2.32 7.18
CA THR A 64 17.29 3.77 7.42
C THR A 64 15.86 4.27 7.26
N VAL A 65 15.32 4.86 8.33
CA VAL A 65 13.95 5.38 8.34
C VAL A 65 13.98 6.83 7.83
N ASN A 66 13.44 7.04 6.64
CA ASN A 66 13.17 8.35 6.06
C ASN A 66 12.15 8.20 4.92
N ALA A 67 11.49 9.29 4.55
CA ALA A 67 10.39 9.26 3.58
C ALA A 67 10.80 8.70 2.20
N ALA A 68 12.02 8.97 1.74
CA ALA A 68 12.52 8.44 0.47
C ALA A 68 12.66 6.91 0.52
N ASN A 69 13.24 6.39 1.59
CA ASN A 69 13.42 4.96 1.78
C ASN A 69 12.08 4.24 2.05
N ASP A 70 11.15 4.92 2.74
CA ASP A 70 9.78 4.43 2.97
C ASP A 70 9.03 4.26 1.64
N ALA A 71 9.09 5.26 0.76
CA ALA A 71 8.46 5.22 -0.55
C ALA A 71 9.03 4.07 -1.41
N LEU A 72 10.36 3.91 -1.42
CA LEU A 72 11.03 2.83 -2.14
C LEU A 72 10.67 1.45 -1.59
N LEU A 73 10.59 1.30 -0.27
CA LEU A 73 10.17 0.05 0.37
C LEU A 73 8.74 -0.32 -0.06
N ILE A 74 7.80 0.64 0.02
CA ILE A 74 6.41 0.40 -0.38
C ILE A 74 6.34 0.00 -1.86
N LYS A 75 6.99 0.77 -2.75
CA LYS A 75 7.06 0.46 -4.18
C LYS A 75 7.59 -0.96 -4.42
N ARG A 76 8.69 -1.34 -3.78
CA ARG A 76 9.31 -2.66 -3.90
C ARG A 76 8.34 -3.80 -3.57
N VAL A 77 7.51 -3.63 -2.53
CA VAL A 77 6.49 -4.63 -2.15
C VAL A 77 5.40 -4.76 -3.21
N PHE A 78 4.95 -3.64 -3.80
CA PHE A 78 3.96 -3.66 -4.88
C PHE A 78 4.50 -4.24 -6.20
N GLU A 79 5.79 -4.08 -6.49
CA GLU A 79 6.43 -4.61 -7.71
C GLU A 79 6.76 -6.09 -7.62
N GLN A 80 7.51 -6.49 -6.59
CA GLN A 80 8.12 -7.82 -6.55
C GLN A 80 7.29 -8.83 -5.77
N GLY A 81 6.37 -8.36 -4.92
CA GLY A 81 5.73 -9.21 -3.93
C GLY A 81 6.72 -9.87 -2.97
N ARG A 82 6.24 -10.85 -2.19
CA ARG A 82 7.06 -11.76 -1.36
C ARG A 82 7.73 -11.16 -0.12
N ILE A 83 7.47 -9.89 0.19
CA ILE A 83 8.03 -9.20 1.38
C ILE A 83 7.08 -9.25 2.60
N SER A 84 5.99 -10.00 2.51
CA SER A 84 5.12 -10.26 3.66
C SER A 84 4.65 -11.71 3.74
N SER A 85 5.09 -12.34 4.82
CA SER A 85 4.64 -13.56 5.53
C SER A 85 4.47 -14.91 4.83
N ALA A 86 4.53 -15.05 3.50
CA ALA A 86 4.05 -16.30 2.87
C ALA A 86 5.08 -17.44 2.66
N LYS A 87 6.35 -17.34 3.12
CA LYS A 87 7.35 -18.39 2.84
C LYS A 87 7.52 -19.46 3.93
N HIS A 88 6.87 -19.34 5.09
CA HIS A 88 7.05 -20.26 6.21
C HIS A 88 5.76 -20.83 6.81
N ASN A 89 4.58 -20.44 6.31
CA ASN A 89 3.33 -21.05 6.73
C ASN A 89 2.29 -20.96 5.59
N PRO A 90 1.79 -22.09 5.04
CA PRO A 90 0.72 -22.08 4.04
C PRO A 90 -0.61 -21.51 4.57
N ASP A 91 -0.76 -21.40 5.90
CA ASP A 91 -1.96 -20.86 6.56
C ASP A 91 -1.88 -19.34 6.86
N GLU A 92 -0.72 -18.69 6.68
CA GLU A 92 -0.58 -17.24 6.89
C GLU A 92 -0.79 -16.46 5.59
N SER A 93 -2.06 -16.28 5.20
CA SER A 93 -2.48 -15.45 4.06
C SER A 93 -2.20 -13.93 4.24
N ARG A 94 -1.55 -13.53 5.34
CA ARG A 94 -1.23 -12.13 5.65
C ARG A 94 -0.03 -11.69 4.84
N GLY A 95 -0.19 -10.74 3.92
CA GLY A 95 0.91 -10.22 3.08
C GLY A 95 0.72 -10.36 1.58
N LEU A 96 -0.23 -11.21 1.17
CA LEU A 96 -0.69 -11.25 -0.22
C LEU A 96 -1.47 -9.98 -0.60
N GLY A 97 -2.00 -9.24 0.38
CA GLY A 97 -2.87 -8.08 0.17
C GLY A 97 -2.26 -6.99 -0.71
N LEU A 98 -1.07 -6.46 -0.39
CA LEU A 98 -0.47 -5.34 -1.14
C LEU A 98 -0.05 -5.76 -2.56
N LYS A 99 0.61 -6.92 -2.70
CA LYS A 99 0.98 -7.46 -4.02
C LYS A 99 -0.24 -7.76 -4.89
N ARG A 100 -1.25 -8.45 -4.34
CA ARG A 100 -2.50 -8.72 -5.06
C ARG A 100 -3.22 -7.42 -5.44
N SER A 101 -3.14 -6.40 -4.62
CA SER A 101 -3.69 -5.08 -4.94
C SER A 101 -2.94 -4.44 -6.11
N GLY A 102 -1.62 -4.60 -6.16
CA GLY A 102 -0.81 -4.26 -7.33
C GLY A 102 -1.20 -5.05 -8.59
N ASP A 103 -1.39 -6.37 -8.49
CA ASP A 103 -1.83 -7.20 -9.63
C ASP A 103 -3.18 -6.78 -10.18
N ILE A 104 -4.12 -6.42 -9.30
CA ILE A 104 -5.45 -5.98 -9.71
C ILE A 104 -5.38 -4.59 -10.32
N ALA A 105 -4.60 -3.68 -9.73
CA ALA A 105 -4.35 -2.38 -10.35
C ALA A 105 -3.73 -2.53 -11.74
N ALA A 106 -2.79 -3.46 -11.90
CA ALA A 106 -2.19 -3.82 -13.19
C ALA A 106 -3.24 -4.30 -14.20
N LYS A 107 -4.12 -5.23 -13.78
CA LYS A 107 -5.19 -5.78 -14.63
C LYS A 107 -6.13 -4.71 -15.19
N PHE A 108 -6.38 -3.64 -14.43
CA PHE A 108 -7.32 -2.57 -14.78
C PHE A 108 -6.63 -1.26 -15.18
N ASN A 109 -5.31 -1.25 -15.39
CA ASN A 109 -4.53 -0.02 -15.66
C ASN A 109 -4.83 1.12 -14.66
N ALA A 110 -5.01 0.74 -13.39
CA ALA A 110 -5.43 1.63 -12.33
C ALA A 110 -4.25 2.44 -11.77
N LYS A 111 -4.56 3.50 -11.03
CA LYS A 111 -3.57 4.19 -10.19
C LYS A 111 -3.76 3.82 -8.73
N ILE A 112 -2.67 3.68 -7.99
CA ILE A 112 -2.70 3.53 -6.53
C ILE A 112 -2.02 4.74 -5.92
N HIS A 113 -2.75 5.51 -5.12
CA HIS A 113 -2.23 6.62 -4.35
C HIS A 113 -2.05 6.19 -2.91
N ILE A 114 -0.85 6.39 -2.36
CA ILE A 114 -0.48 5.96 -1.01
C ILE A 114 0.05 7.19 -0.26
N ARG A 115 -0.69 7.65 0.73
CA ARG A 115 -0.30 8.73 1.64
C ARG A 115 0.20 8.13 2.95
N GLN A 116 1.37 8.58 3.40
CA GLN A 116 2.01 8.25 4.68
C GLN A 116 2.49 9.54 5.31
N GLU A 117 2.30 9.77 6.62
CA GLU A 117 2.71 10.96 7.40
C GLU A 117 3.14 12.22 6.61
N SER A 118 4.35 12.25 6.04
CA SER A 118 4.93 13.40 5.35
C SER A 118 5.22 13.22 3.85
N PHE A 119 4.81 12.11 3.23
CA PHE A 119 4.94 11.88 1.78
C PHE A 119 3.73 11.20 1.12
N ALA A 120 3.66 11.30 -0.20
CA ALA A 120 2.71 10.57 -1.03
C ALA A 120 3.45 9.84 -2.16
N LEU A 121 3.06 8.60 -2.41
CA LEU A 121 3.55 7.75 -3.50
C LEU A 121 2.35 7.43 -4.42
N THR A 122 2.46 7.73 -5.70
CA THR A 122 1.52 7.27 -6.71
C THR A 122 2.17 6.16 -7.53
N LEU A 123 1.52 5.02 -7.65
CA LEU A 123 1.90 3.92 -8.54
C LEU A 123 0.96 3.92 -9.75
N ILE A 124 1.53 3.97 -10.95
CA ILE A 124 0.79 4.11 -12.20
C ILE A 124 0.93 2.81 -13.00
N TYR A 125 -0.18 2.11 -13.19
CA TYR A 125 -0.20 0.86 -13.94
C TYR A 125 -0.70 1.09 -15.36
N SER A 126 -0.04 0.43 -16.32
CA SER A 126 -0.43 0.41 -17.73
C SER A 126 0.03 -0.91 -18.36
N GLU A 127 -0.72 -1.41 -19.34
CA GLU A 127 -0.41 -2.64 -20.07
C GLU A 127 -0.15 -3.85 -19.14
N GLY A 128 -0.91 -3.97 -18.04
CA GLY A 128 -0.78 -5.11 -17.13
C GLY A 128 0.47 -5.10 -16.24
N LYS A 129 1.20 -3.98 -16.13
CA LYS A 129 2.40 -3.84 -15.28
C LYS A 129 2.49 -2.47 -14.61
N LEU A 130 3.35 -2.33 -13.60
CA LEU A 130 3.71 -1.02 -13.06
C LEU A 130 4.53 -0.28 -14.12
N ALA A 131 3.99 0.79 -14.67
CA ALA A 131 4.60 1.56 -15.75
C ALA A 131 5.44 2.71 -15.21
N ASP A 132 4.96 3.38 -14.15
CA ASP A 132 5.64 4.53 -13.56
C ASP A 132 5.27 4.73 -12.08
N HIS A 133 5.97 5.64 -11.40
CA HIS A 133 5.65 6.09 -10.06
C HIS A 133 6.03 7.56 -9.84
N GLU A 134 5.26 8.24 -9.00
CA GLU A 134 5.52 9.61 -8.58
C GLU A 134 5.65 9.67 -7.07
N VAL A 135 6.55 10.51 -6.55
CA VAL A 135 6.69 10.72 -5.11
C VAL A 135 6.72 12.21 -4.78
N SER A 136 5.91 12.61 -3.81
CA SER A 136 5.89 13.96 -3.24
C SER A 136 6.31 13.91 -1.78
N TYR A 137 7.31 14.69 -1.41
CA TYR A 137 7.86 14.77 -0.04
C TYR A 137 7.54 16.12 0.60
N GLY A 138 7.72 16.22 1.93
CA GLY A 138 7.52 17.47 2.66
C GLY A 138 6.05 17.89 2.79
N LEU A 139 5.13 16.93 2.65
CA LEU A 139 3.69 17.17 2.77
C LEU A 139 3.30 17.43 4.23
N GLN A 140 2.26 18.23 4.44
CA GLN A 140 1.71 18.47 5.77
C GLN A 140 1.34 17.17 6.46
N LYS A 141 1.79 16.99 7.70
CA LYS A 141 1.61 15.74 8.46
C LYS A 141 0.15 15.29 8.49
N LEU A 142 -0.09 14.06 8.02
CA LEU A 142 -1.36 13.37 8.15
C LEU A 142 -1.11 11.99 8.75
N CYS A 143 -1.62 11.73 9.96
CA CYS A 143 -1.31 10.51 10.69
C CYS A 143 -1.91 9.27 10.03
N GLY A 144 -1.07 8.23 9.92
CA GLY A 144 -1.46 6.90 9.46
C GLY A 144 -1.24 6.63 7.97
N SER A 145 -2.04 5.72 7.43
CA SER A 145 -1.94 5.29 6.03
C SER A 145 -3.25 5.54 5.31
N HIS A 146 -3.16 6.11 4.12
CA HIS A 146 -4.32 6.31 3.26
C HIS A 146 -3.96 5.77 1.89
N ILE A 147 -4.74 4.81 1.41
CA ILE A 147 -4.56 4.18 0.11
C ILE A 147 -5.82 4.46 -0.70
N CYS A 148 -5.66 5.00 -1.91
CA CYS A 148 -6.73 5.16 -2.87
C CYS A 148 -6.41 4.39 -4.15
N PHE A 149 -7.34 3.56 -4.60
CA PHE A 149 -7.31 2.91 -5.90
C PHE A 149 -8.21 3.69 -6.85
N ASP A 150 -7.66 4.25 -7.92
CA ASP A 150 -8.40 4.98 -8.96
C ASP A 150 -8.49 4.13 -10.22
N PHE A 151 -9.71 3.65 -10.51
CA PHE A 151 -10.04 2.85 -11.68
C PHE A 151 -10.82 3.69 -12.68
N SER A 152 -10.44 3.60 -13.96
CA SER A 152 -11.26 4.10 -15.07
C SER A 152 -12.23 3.00 -15.51
N LEU A 153 -13.45 3.40 -15.83
CA LEU A 153 -14.48 2.58 -16.45
C LEU A 153 -14.51 2.91 -17.94
N ASP A 154 -14.49 1.88 -18.78
CA ASP A 154 -14.68 1.99 -20.22
C ASP A 154 -16.18 1.95 -20.58
#